data_AF-A0A8J7LU74-F1
#
_entry.id   AF-A0A8J7LU74-F1
#
_cell.length_a   1.000
_cell.length_b   1.000
_cell.length_c   1.000
_cell.angle_alpha   90.00
_cell.angle_beta   90.00
_cell.angle_gamma   90.00
#
_symmetry.space_group_name_H-M   'P 1'
#
loop_
_entity.id
_entity.type
_entity.pdbx_description
1 polymer ?
#
loop_
_entity_poly.entity_id
_entity_poly.type
_entity_poly.pdbx_seq_one_letter_code
_entity_poly.pdbx_strand_id
1 'polypeptide(L)'
;MASIKTTKRSIINKARALGASLVNFAPASRWDELGEVHPDYRPKALWDKAETVIVIAVPMLLPVLESTPSINYQEMYNATNAMLDQIGFRLSVWLNDRGHASIFMPRDGYGNLEILLNKYQGCFSHVFASKYAGQGTIAYSHNLITPEYGPRVRLVSVFTSLKVPADPMLTSEVCLKCDICRKLCPSQAFTTRPDSIIAEMDVDACTRYHQVLRGENRWPCGICCKVCPVGEDRKLYESVNSARYLKEREVLEQNPDDPEYRSWVHQRRHGSSGDRIY
;
A
#
# COMPACT_ATOMS: atom_id res chain seq x y z
N MET A 1 -18.95 36.59 -5.52
CA MET A 1 -18.70 35.66 -4.39
C MET A 1 -17.19 35.59 -4.18
N ALA A 2 -16.70 35.83 -2.97
CA ALA A 2 -15.27 35.70 -2.68
C ALA A 2 -14.83 34.24 -2.91
N SER A 3 -13.88 34.02 -3.81
CA SER A 3 -13.31 32.70 -4.04
C SER A 3 -12.67 32.22 -2.73
N ILE A 4 -13.21 31.16 -2.14
CA ILE A 4 -12.67 30.56 -0.91
C ILE A 4 -11.26 30.05 -1.24
N LYS A 5 -10.25 30.75 -0.73
CA LYS A 5 -8.83 30.42 -0.91
C LYS A 5 -8.56 28.95 -0.61
N THR A 6 -7.98 28.23 -1.56
CA THR A 6 -7.53 26.84 -1.38
C THR A 6 -6.26 26.85 -0.53
N THR A 7 -6.33 26.21 0.64
CA THR A 7 -5.23 26.06 1.60
C THR A 7 -4.91 24.59 1.83
N LYS A 8 -3.70 24.26 2.33
CA LYS A 8 -3.32 22.90 2.76
C LYS A 8 -4.39 22.26 3.65
N ARG A 9 -4.87 23.01 4.65
CA ARG A 9 -5.94 22.56 5.56
C ARG A 9 -7.25 22.24 4.83
N SER A 10 -7.67 23.09 3.89
CA SER A 10 -8.89 22.82 3.12
C SER A 10 -8.77 21.58 2.23
N ILE A 11 -7.58 21.31 1.67
CA ILE A 11 -7.30 20.11 0.88
C ILE A 11 -7.39 18.86 1.77
N ILE A 12 -6.75 18.89 2.94
CA ILE A 12 -6.81 17.79 3.92
C ILE A 12 -8.26 17.53 4.32
N ASN A 13 -9.02 18.56 4.68
CA ASN A 13 -10.42 18.42 5.07
C ASN A 13 -11.26 17.82 3.92
N LYS A 14 -11.04 18.27 2.69
CA LYS A 14 -11.74 17.72 1.52
C LYS A 14 -11.39 16.25 1.29
N ALA A 15 -10.10 15.90 1.32
CA ALA A 15 -9.64 14.53 1.14
C ALA A 15 -10.17 13.60 2.24
N ARG A 16 -10.17 14.03 3.52
CA ARG A 16 -10.77 13.29 4.64
C ARG A 16 -12.28 13.11 4.47
N ALA A 17 -13.00 14.15 4.06
CA ALA A 17 -14.43 14.06 3.75
C ALA A 17 -14.72 13.11 2.57
N LEU A 18 -13.75 12.83 1.71
CA LEU A 18 -13.84 11.84 0.64
C LEU A 18 -13.46 10.41 1.08
N GLY A 19 -12.93 10.23 2.29
CA GLY A 19 -12.57 8.92 2.85
C GLY A 19 -11.07 8.69 3.11
N ALA A 20 -10.21 9.68 2.88
CA ALA A 20 -8.78 9.54 3.17
C ALA A 20 -8.49 9.45 4.68
N SER A 21 -7.60 8.53 5.08
CA SER A 21 -7.11 8.44 6.47
C SER A 21 -5.81 9.22 6.66
N LEU A 22 -4.88 9.12 5.72
CA LEU A 22 -3.64 9.92 5.68
C LEU A 22 -3.61 10.80 4.44
N VAL A 23 -3.12 12.04 4.58
CA VAL A 23 -3.01 13.02 3.50
C VAL A 23 -1.74 13.83 3.74
N ASN A 24 -0.78 13.70 2.84
CA ASN A 24 0.53 14.35 2.95
C ASN A 24 0.94 14.98 1.61
N PHE A 25 1.95 15.84 1.64
CA PHE A 25 2.33 16.68 0.52
C PHE A 25 3.84 16.60 0.27
N ALA A 26 4.24 16.29 -0.96
CA ALA A 26 5.63 16.38 -1.40
C ALA A 26 5.76 17.41 -2.53
N PRO A 27 6.82 18.23 -2.56
CA PRO A 27 7.10 19.07 -3.72
C PRO A 27 7.61 18.17 -4.85
N ALA A 28 7.24 18.46 -6.09
CA ALA A 28 7.66 17.65 -7.23
C ALA A 28 9.20 17.62 -7.40
N SER A 29 9.89 18.70 -7.01
CA SER A 29 11.36 18.81 -7.04
C SER A 29 12.07 17.76 -6.21
N ARG A 30 11.42 17.20 -5.18
CA ARG A 30 12.01 16.20 -4.28
C ARG A 30 12.45 14.92 -5.00
N TRP A 31 11.80 14.58 -6.11
CA TRP A 31 12.21 13.46 -6.95
C TRP A 31 13.56 13.71 -7.64
N ASP A 32 13.82 14.96 -8.05
CA ASP A 32 15.09 15.36 -8.67
C ASP A 32 16.19 15.50 -7.62
N GLU A 33 15.87 16.07 -6.46
CA GLU A 33 16.80 16.24 -5.33
C GLU A 33 17.34 14.90 -4.81
N LEU A 34 16.50 13.87 -4.73
CA LEU A 34 16.90 12.55 -4.20
C LEU A 34 17.41 11.58 -5.26
N GLY A 35 16.98 11.71 -6.51
CA GLY A 35 17.51 10.95 -7.63
C GLY A 35 17.24 9.43 -7.62
N GLU A 36 16.45 8.90 -6.67
CA GLU A 36 16.21 7.44 -6.54
C GLU A 36 15.23 6.89 -7.58
N VAL A 37 14.39 7.76 -8.17
CA VAL A 37 13.41 7.40 -9.19
C VAL A 37 13.93 7.85 -10.55
N HIS A 38 13.86 6.96 -11.55
CA HIS A 38 14.26 7.26 -12.92
C HIS A 38 13.50 8.49 -13.47
N PRO A 39 14.16 9.41 -14.22
CA PRO A 39 13.57 10.68 -14.68
C PRO A 39 12.18 10.56 -15.31
N ASP A 40 11.97 9.58 -16.20
CA ASP A 40 10.70 9.39 -16.91
C ASP A 40 9.51 9.06 -16.00
N TYR A 41 9.76 8.61 -14.77
CA TYR A 41 8.73 8.24 -13.79
C TYR A 41 8.51 9.33 -12.73
N ARG A 42 9.13 10.51 -12.90
CA ARG A 42 9.03 11.64 -11.96
C ARG A 42 7.79 12.49 -12.27
N PRO A 43 7.22 13.19 -11.27
CA PRO A 43 5.99 13.96 -11.46
C PRO A 43 6.03 14.94 -12.64
N LYS A 44 7.14 15.69 -12.81
CA LYS A 44 7.30 16.67 -13.89
C LYS A 44 7.49 16.05 -15.28
N ALA A 45 7.97 14.80 -15.38
CA ALA A 45 8.04 14.08 -16.65
C ALA A 45 6.66 13.56 -17.07
N LEU A 46 5.86 13.12 -16.10
CA LEU A 46 4.49 12.64 -16.34
C LEU A 46 3.51 13.79 -16.60
N TRP A 47 3.73 14.94 -15.96
CA TRP A 47 2.96 16.15 -16.17
C TRP A 47 3.79 17.39 -15.82
N ASP A 48 4.16 18.17 -16.83
CA ASP A 48 5.08 19.32 -16.76
C ASP A 48 4.70 20.38 -15.71
N LYS A 49 3.41 20.53 -15.42
CA LYS A 49 2.87 21.50 -14.44
C LYS A 49 2.83 20.98 -13.01
N ALA A 50 3.25 19.74 -12.73
CA ALA A 50 3.25 19.19 -11.38
C ALA A 50 4.20 19.98 -10.46
N GLU A 51 3.64 20.70 -9.48
CA GLU A 51 4.41 21.43 -8.47
C GLU A 51 4.33 20.75 -7.10
N THR A 52 3.17 20.16 -6.78
CA THR A 52 2.96 19.38 -5.55
C THR A 52 2.33 18.03 -5.89
N VAL A 53 2.81 16.98 -5.22
CA VAL A 53 2.20 15.65 -5.18
C VAL A 53 1.49 15.50 -3.83
N ILE A 54 0.16 15.39 -3.87
CA ILE A 54 -0.68 15.09 -2.72
C ILE A 54 -0.83 13.58 -2.64
N VAL A 55 -0.40 12.98 -1.54
CA VAL A 55 -0.39 11.54 -1.34
C VAL A 55 -1.44 11.16 -0.33
N ILE A 56 -2.25 10.17 -0.69
CA ILE A 56 -3.45 9.78 0.05
C ILE A 56 -3.35 8.29 0.38
N ALA A 57 -3.67 7.94 1.62
CA ALA A 57 -3.73 6.56 2.06
C ALA A 57 -5.07 6.22 2.72
N VAL A 58 -5.52 4.99 2.51
CA VAL A 58 -6.62 4.35 3.25
C VAL A 58 -6.14 3.03 3.84
N PRO A 59 -6.59 2.65 5.05
CA PRO A 59 -6.13 1.44 5.72
C PRO A 59 -6.78 0.18 5.15
N MET A 60 -6.03 -0.92 5.18
CA MET A 60 -6.58 -2.27 5.09
C MET A 60 -6.86 -2.77 6.51
N LEU A 61 -8.09 -3.24 6.76
CA LEU A 61 -8.50 -3.68 8.09
C LEU A 61 -7.79 -4.98 8.47
N LEU A 62 -7.02 -4.94 9.55
CA LEU A 62 -6.13 -6.02 9.96
C LEU A 62 -6.84 -7.39 10.09
N PRO A 63 -8.00 -7.54 10.76
CA PRO A 63 -8.63 -8.85 10.91
C PRO A 63 -9.06 -9.51 9.59
N VAL A 64 -9.38 -8.70 8.57
CA VAL A 64 -9.70 -9.20 7.23
C VAL A 64 -8.42 -9.59 6.49
N LEU A 65 -7.36 -8.79 6.61
CA LEU A 65 -6.05 -9.11 6.03
C LEU A 65 -5.43 -10.36 6.67
N GLU A 66 -5.67 -10.63 7.96
CA GLU A 66 -5.15 -11.82 8.65
C GLU A 66 -5.70 -13.14 8.08
N SER A 67 -6.87 -13.11 7.46
CA SER A 67 -7.41 -14.28 6.77
C SER A 67 -6.79 -14.53 5.40
N THR A 68 -5.90 -13.66 4.91
CA THR A 68 -5.30 -13.80 3.59
C THR A 68 -4.52 -15.13 3.42
N PRO A 69 -4.54 -15.77 2.23
CA PRO A 69 -5.39 -15.44 1.07
C PRO A 69 -6.85 -15.84 1.30
N SER A 70 -7.78 -14.91 1.08
CA SER A 70 -9.22 -15.16 1.21
C SER A 70 -10.03 -14.26 0.28
N ILE A 71 -11.26 -14.67 -0.03
CA ILE A 71 -12.21 -13.82 -0.80
C ILE A 71 -12.53 -12.52 -0.04
N ASN A 72 -12.59 -12.55 1.30
CA ASN A 72 -12.85 -11.36 2.09
C ASN A 72 -11.72 -10.33 1.96
N TYR A 73 -10.47 -10.79 1.92
CA TYR A 73 -9.34 -9.91 1.64
C TYR A 73 -9.40 -9.36 0.21
N GLN A 74 -9.72 -10.20 -0.78
CA GLN A 74 -9.92 -9.78 -2.17
C GLN A 74 -10.95 -8.65 -2.27
N GLU A 75 -12.12 -8.81 -1.65
CA GLU A 75 -13.18 -7.81 -1.73
C GLU A 75 -12.83 -6.53 -0.97
N MET A 76 -12.15 -6.63 0.19
CA MET A 76 -11.60 -5.44 0.86
C MET A 76 -10.57 -4.73 -0.01
N TYR A 77 -9.70 -5.47 -0.69
CA TYR A 77 -8.72 -4.91 -1.63
C TYR A 77 -9.44 -4.18 -2.77
N ASN A 78 -10.43 -4.81 -3.39
CA ASN A 78 -11.22 -4.19 -4.46
C ASN A 78 -11.91 -2.90 -4.00
N ALA A 79 -12.58 -2.95 -2.84
CA ALA A 79 -13.30 -1.81 -2.27
C ALA A 79 -12.36 -0.65 -1.91
N THR A 80 -11.26 -0.94 -1.23
CA THR A 80 -10.28 0.09 -0.83
C THR A 80 -9.64 0.74 -2.03
N ASN A 81 -9.24 -0.03 -3.04
CA ASN A 81 -8.66 0.61 -4.21
C ASN A 81 -9.77 1.37 -5.04
N ALA A 82 -11.02 0.90 -5.13
CA ALA A 82 -12.09 1.68 -5.78
C ALA A 82 -12.34 3.03 -5.06
N MET A 83 -12.31 3.01 -3.72
CA MET A 83 -12.38 4.21 -2.90
C MET A 83 -11.22 5.18 -3.20
N LEU A 84 -9.99 4.68 -3.31
CA LEU A 84 -8.83 5.50 -3.63
C LEU A 84 -8.93 6.21 -4.98
N ASP A 85 -9.36 5.50 -6.03
CA ASP A 85 -9.58 6.12 -7.35
C ASP A 85 -10.67 7.20 -7.27
N GLN A 86 -11.75 6.95 -6.53
CA GLN A 86 -12.79 7.96 -6.29
C GLN A 86 -12.25 9.17 -5.53
N ILE A 87 -11.45 8.97 -4.48
CA ILE A 87 -10.83 10.07 -3.72
C ILE A 87 -9.92 10.89 -4.64
N GLY A 88 -9.01 10.23 -5.37
CA GLY A 88 -8.04 10.89 -6.24
C GLY A 88 -8.72 11.69 -7.36
N PHE A 89 -9.68 11.08 -8.05
CA PHE A 89 -10.44 11.75 -9.10
C PHE A 89 -11.24 12.93 -8.56
N ARG A 90 -12.04 12.74 -7.51
CA ARG A 90 -12.89 13.80 -6.95
C ARG A 90 -12.10 14.95 -6.34
N LEU A 91 -10.95 14.65 -5.72
CA LEU A 91 -10.06 15.70 -5.21
C LEU A 91 -9.44 16.51 -6.36
N SER A 92 -9.04 15.84 -7.44
CA SER A 92 -8.53 16.51 -8.64
C SER A 92 -9.58 17.42 -9.25
N VAL A 93 -10.80 16.94 -9.47
CA VAL A 93 -11.92 17.77 -9.97
C VAL A 93 -12.16 18.97 -9.05
N TRP A 94 -12.22 18.74 -7.74
CA TRP A 94 -12.43 19.82 -6.76
C TRP A 94 -11.32 20.88 -6.79
N LEU A 95 -10.06 20.50 -7.05
CA LEU A 95 -8.97 21.47 -7.24
C LEU A 95 -9.10 22.23 -8.56
N ASN A 96 -9.44 21.53 -9.65
CA ASN A 96 -9.63 22.14 -10.97
C ASN A 96 -10.78 23.17 -10.96
N ASP A 97 -11.91 22.86 -10.33
CA ASP A 97 -13.06 23.78 -10.17
C ASP A 97 -12.70 25.07 -9.42
N ARG A 98 -11.56 25.07 -8.72
CA ARG A 98 -11.04 26.21 -7.94
C ARG A 98 -9.88 26.90 -8.65
N GLY A 99 -9.64 26.58 -9.92
CA GLY A 99 -8.58 27.16 -10.73
C GLY A 99 -7.19 26.59 -10.46
N HIS A 100 -7.09 25.42 -9.83
CA HIS A 100 -5.82 24.73 -9.62
C HIS A 100 -5.75 23.49 -10.50
N ALA A 101 -5.07 23.61 -11.64
CA ALA A 101 -4.86 22.49 -12.55
C ALA A 101 -4.34 21.29 -11.76
N SER A 102 -5.00 20.15 -11.90
CA SER A 102 -4.69 18.94 -11.14
C SER A 102 -5.10 17.68 -11.90
N ILE A 103 -4.32 16.61 -11.75
CA ILE A 103 -4.63 15.27 -12.27
C ILE A 103 -4.40 14.25 -11.16
N PHE A 104 -5.05 13.10 -11.23
CA PHE A 104 -4.72 11.98 -10.35
C PHE A 104 -4.06 10.86 -11.15
N MET A 105 -3.12 10.19 -10.50
CA MET A 105 -2.61 8.91 -10.98
C MET A 105 -3.45 7.81 -10.33
N PRO A 106 -4.05 6.90 -11.13
CA PRO A 106 -4.88 5.82 -10.59
C PRO A 106 -4.05 4.89 -9.69
N ARG A 107 -4.70 4.30 -8.68
CA ARG A 107 -4.07 3.45 -7.64
C ARG A 107 -3.13 2.37 -8.19
N ASP A 108 -3.53 1.78 -9.33
CA ASP A 108 -2.86 0.74 -10.08
C ASP A 108 -2.98 1.11 -11.56
N GLY A 109 -1.91 0.92 -12.34
CA GLY A 109 -1.85 1.24 -13.76
C GLY A 109 -1.56 0.04 -14.66
N TYR A 110 -1.87 -1.17 -14.19
CA TYR A 110 -1.53 -2.43 -14.86
C TYR A 110 -2.76 -3.05 -15.51
N GLY A 111 -2.62 -3.56 -16.74
CA GLY A 111 -3.72 -4.22 -17.43
C GLY A 111 -4.09 -5.58 -16.82
N ASN A 112 -3.10 -6.40 -16.47
CA ASN A 112 -3.26 -7.69 -15.79
C ASN A 112 -1.92 -8.18 -15.21
N LEU A 113 -1.95 -9.32 -14.49
CA LEU A 113 -0.75 -9.92 -13.88
C LEU A 113 0.29 -10.43 -14.89
N GLU A 114 -0.09 -10.79 -16.11
CA GLU A 114 0.87 -11.28 -17.14
C GLU A 114 1.78 -10.15 -17.63
N ILE A 115 1.25 -8.93 -17.70
CA ILE A 115 2.05 -7.74 -18.03
C ILE A 115 3.14 -7.53 -16.97
N LEU A 116 2.88 -7.83 -15.70
CA LEU A 116 3.86 -7.64 -14.62
C LEU A 116 5.09 -8.55 -14.76
N LEU A 117 4.97 -9.74 -15.34
CA LEU A 117 6.12 -10.62 -15.59
C LEU A 117 7.10 -10.04 -16.61
N ASN A 118 6.62 -9.17 -17.49
CA ASN A 118 7.44 -8.56 -18.54
C ASN A 118 7.81 -7.11 -18.25
N LYS A 119 6.89 -6.37 -17.61
CA LYS A 119 6.98 -4.94 -17.33
C LYS A 119 6.25 -4.62 -16.03
N TYR A 120 6.92 -4.87 -14.90
CA TYR A 120 6.37 -4.65 -13.56
C TYR A 120 6.35 -3.17 -13.14
N GLN A 121 7.14 -2.29 -13.79
CA GLN A 121 7.16 -0.88 -13.43
C GLN A 121 5.84 -0.20 -13.81
N GLY A 122 5.14 0.31 -12.80
CA GLY A 122 4.00 1.19 -13.01
C GLY A 122 4.45 2.55 -13.53
N CYS A 123 3.55 3.30 -14.17
CA CYS A 123 3.84 4.64 -14.69
C CYS A 123 4.28 5.63 -13.58
N PHE A 124 3.85 5.41 -12.34
CA PHE A 124 4.22 6.22 -11.19
C PHE A 124 4.25 5.36 -9.92
N SER A 125 5.23 5.58 -9.05
CA SER A 125 5.33 4.86 -7.78
C SER A 125 4.71 5.66 -6.64
N HIS A 126 3.50 5.25 -6.23
CA HIS A 126 2.85 5.78 -5.03
C HIS A 126 3.65 5.51 -3.75
N VAL A 127 4.44 4.42 -3.71
CA VAL A 127 5.30 4.07 -2.58
C VAL A 127 6.41 5.10 -2.39
N PHE A 128 7.12 5.47 -3.46
CA PHE A 128 8.11 6.56 -3.40
C PHE A 128 7.44 7.90 -3.08
N ALA A 129 6.26 8.17 -3.64
CA ALA A 129 5.50 9.38 -3.32
C ALA A 129 5.20 9.48 -1.81
N SER A 130 4.73 8.40 -1.19
CA SER A 130 4.47 8.37 0.25
C SER A 130 5.74 8.51 1.09
N LYS A 131 6.86 7.88 0.69
CA LYS A 131 8.17 8.09 1.33
C LYS A 131 8.52 9.58 1.30
N TYR A 132 8.42 10.21 0.12
CA TYR A 132 8.77 11.60 -0.09
C TYR A 132 7.82 12.56 0.60
N ALA A 133 6.54 12.21 0.76
CA ALA A 133 5.57 12.99 1.51
C ALA A 133 5.64 12.77 3.04
N GLY A 134 6.55 11.91 3.52
CA GLY A 134 6.72 11.66 4.95
C GLY A 134 5.57 10.86 5.58
N GLN A 135 4.94 9.96 4.82
CA GLN A 135 3.95 9.02 5.41
C GLN A 135 4.61 7.81 6.07
N GLY A 136 5.83 7.46 5.65
CA GLY A 136 6.48 6.24 6.09
C GLY A 136 7.82 6.02 5.39
N THR A 137 8.39 4.84 5.59
CA THR A 137 9.62 4.42 4.91
C THR A 137 9.40 3.11 4.15
N ILE A 138 10.14 2.89 3.07
CA ILE A 138 10.12 1.63 2.33
C ILE A 138 10.87 0.57 3.15
N ALA A 139 10.29 -0.62 3.27
CA ALA A 139 10.81 -1.71 4.09
C ALA A 139 11.29 -2.91 3.26
N TYR A 140 11.81 -3.95 3.93
CA TYR A 140 12.25 -5.20 3.27
C TYR A 140 11.22 -5.79 2.29
N SER A 141 9.93 -5.68 2.62
CA SER A 141 8.84 -6.21 1.78
C SER A 141 8.48 -5.35 0.56
N HIS A 142 9.26 -4.30 0.25
CA HIS A 142 8.96 -3.25 -0.74
C HIS A 142 7.72 -2.40 -0.47
N ASN A 143 6.91 -2.76 0.53
CA ASN A 143 5.81 -1.93 0.99
C ASN A 143 6.34 -0.68 1.72
N LEU A 144 5.58 0.41 1.60
CA LEU A 144 5.66 1.52 2.54
C LEU A 144 5.19 1.04 3.91
N ILE A 145 5.93 1.32 4.98
CA ILE A 145 5.49 1.11 6.36
C ILE A 145 5.25 2.47 7.02
N THR A 146 4.01 2.68 7.46
CA THR A 146 3.57 3.86 8.23
C THR A 146 3.59 3.56 9.73
N PRO A 147 3.84 4.54 10.62
CA PRO A 147 3.70 4.35 12.06
C PRO A 147 2.27 3.92 12.47
N GLU A 148 1.25 4.47 11.81
CA GLU A 148 -0.16 4.28 12.16
C GLU A 148 -0.68 2.89 11.80
N TYR A 149 -0.32 2.38 10.62
CA TYR A 149 -0.93 1.18 10.03
C TYR A 149 0.08 0.13 9.58
N GLY A 150 1.38 0.36 9.78
CA GLY A 150 2.42 -0.45 9.18
C GLY A 150 2.29 -0.47 7.65
N PRO A 151 2.44 -1.64 6.99
CA PRO A 151 2.21 -1.79 5.55
C PRO A 151 0.73 -1.94 5.16
N ARG A 152 -0.22 -1.82 6.10
CA ARG A 152 -1.65 -2.05 5.87
C ARG A 152 -2.33 -0.79 5.34
N VAL A 153 -1.74 -0.20 4.30
CA VAL A 153 -2.28 0.95 3.60
C VAL A 153 -2.29 0.72 2.11
N ARG A 154 -3.30 1.23 1.44
CA ARG A 154 -3.32 1.40 -0.01
C ARG A 154 -3.20 2.89 -0.32
N LEU A 155 -2.56 3.20 -1.45
CA LEU A 155 -2.07 4.54 -1.76
C LEU A 155 -2.62 5.03 -3.10
N VAL A 156 -2.80 6.35 -3.21
CA VAL A 156 -3.04 7.05 -4.48
C VAL A 156 -2.40 8.43 -4.42
N SER A 157 -2.20 9.06 -5.57
CA SER A 157 -1.58 10.38 -5.64
C SER A 157 -2.28 11.32 -6.61
N VAL A 158 -2.35 12.58 -6.23
CA VAL A 158 -2.86 13.69 -7.03
C VAL A 158 -1.71 14.65 -7.29
N PHE A 159 -1.46 14.98 -8.56
CA PHE A 159 -0.53 16.03 -8.94
C PHE A 159 -1.30 17.32 -9.10
N THR A 160 -0.74 18.43 -8.63
CA THR A 160 -1.33 19.75 -8.79
C THR A 160 -0.28 20.80 -9.14
N SER A 161 -0.67 21.78 -9.94
CA SER A 161 0.15 22.97 -10.20
C SER A 161 0.12 23.95 -9.04
N LEU A 162 -0.75 23.74 -8.06
CA LEU A 162 -0.79 24.53 -6.84
C LEU A 162 0.42 24.21 -5.97
N LYS A 163 1.20 25.24 -5.63
CA LYS A 163 2.27 25.13 -4.64
C LYS A 163 1.66 25.07 -3.23
N VAL A 164 1.85 23.95 -2.56
CA VAL A 164 1.40 23.73 -1.17
C VAL A 164 2.62 23.45 -0.28
N PRO A 165 2.65 23.94 0.97
CA PRO A 165 3.73 23.58 1.90
C PRO A 165 3.86 22.06 2.05
N ALA A 166 5.06 21.56 1.73
CA ALA A 166 5.38 20.14 1.84
C ALA A 166 5.46 19.66 3.29
N ASP A 167 5.26 18.37 3.48
CA ASP A 167 5.58 17.67 4.72
C ASP A 167 7.06 17.22 4.69
N PRO A 168 7.73 17.21 5.85
CA PRO A 168 9.07 16.66 5.97
C PRO A 168 9.04 15.13 5.81
N MET A 169 10.12 14.56 5.27
CA MET A 169 10.30 13.11 5.28
C MET A 169 10.61 12.61 6.70
N LEU A 170 10.33 11.34 6.95
CA LEU A 170 10.80 10.68 8.17
C LEU A 170 12.32 10.55 8.12
N THR A 171 12.97 10.82 9.26
CA THR A 171 14.43 10.74 9.41
C THR A 171 14.91 9.37 9.84
N SER A 172 14.02 8.54 10.40
CA SER A 172 14.32 7.18 10.84
C SER A 172 13.53 6.14 10.07
N GLU A 173 14.13 4.96 9.92
CA GLU A 173 13.47 3.79 9.35
C GLU A 173 12.35 3.31 10.28
N VAL A 174 11.20 3.02 9.70
CA VAL A 174 10.05 2.46 10.43
C VAL A 174 10.12 0.92 10.48
N CYS A 175 10.84 0.30 9.53
CA CYS A 175 11.01 -1.16 9.50
C CYS A 175 11.90 -1.65 10.65
N LEU A 176 11.42 -2.64 11.41
CA LEU A 176 12.17 -3.24 12.53
C LEU A 176 13.26 -4.24 12.11
N LYS A 177 13.45 -4.47 10.80
CA LYS A 177 14.39 -5.47 10.25
C LYS A 177 14.22 -6.90 10.83
N CYS A 178 13.01 -7.25 11.25
CA CYS A 178 12.71 -8.52 11.92
C CYS A 178 12.62 -9.76 11.01
N ASP A 179 12.69 -9.56 9.68
CA ASP A 179 12.75 -10.61 8.66
C ASP A 179 11.50 -11.54 8.55
N ILE A 180 10.45 -11.29 9.34
CA ILE A 180 9.23 -12.14 9.36
C ILE A 180 8.52 -12.19 7.99
N CYS A 181 8.51 -11.06 7.25
CA CYS A 181 7.91 -10.98 5.91
C CYS A 181 8.63 -11.85 4.87
N ARG A 182 9.96 -12.05 5.01
CA ARG A 182 10.73 -12.97 4.18
C ARG A 182 10.44 -14.42 4.57
N LYS A 183 10.58 -14.73 5.87
CA LYS A 183 10.38 -16.08 6.42
C LYS A 183 9.03 -16.67 6.02
N LEU A 184 7.97 -15.86 6.08
CA LEU A 184 6.60 -16.30 5.79
C LEU A 184 6.15 -16.02 4.35
N CYS A 185 7.01 -15.54 3.46
CA CYS A 185 6.65 -15.35 2.05
C CYS A 185 6.36 -16.70 1.38
N PRO A 186 5.14 -16.96 0.86
CA PRO A 186 4.83 -18.26 0.26
C PRO A 186 5.67 -18.59 -0.97
N SER A 187 6.12 -17.56 -1.70
CA SER A 187 6.96 -17.69 -2.89
C SER A 187 8.45 -17.45 -2.62
N GLN A 188 8.85 -17.25 -1.35
CA GLN A 188 10.23 -16.92 -0.94
C GLN A 188 10.86 -15.80 -1.79
N ALA A 189 10.07 -14.79 -2.14
CA ALA A 189 10.44 -13.78 -3.12
C ALA A 189 11.42 -12.72 -2.61
N PHE A 190 11.93 -12.80 -1.37
CA PHE A 190 12.77 -11.76 -0.79
C PHE A 190 14.14 -12.28 -0.36
N THR A 191 15.19 -11.56 -0.75
CA THR A 191 16.57 -11.76 -0.29
C THR A 191 17.04 -10.50 0.42
N THR A 192 17.11 -10.55 1.75
CA THR A 192 17.57 -9.41 2.57
C THR A 192 19.09 -9.33 2.59
N ARG A 193 19.63 -8.10 2.62
CA ARG A 193 21.07 -7.86 2.82
C ARG A 193 21.34 -6.93 4.00
N PRO A 194 22.50 -7.03 4.66
CA PRO A 194 22.86 -6.12 5.76
C PRO A 194 23.01 -4.65 5.35
N ASP A 195 23.36 -4.39 4.08
CA ASP A 195 23.67 -3.07 3.53
C ASP A 195 22.47 -2.36 2.87
N SER A 196 21.31 -3.01 2.79
CA SER A 196 20.11 -2.45 2.15
C SER A 196 18.85 -2.69 2.95
N ILE A 197 18.07 -1.63 3.19
CA ILE A 197 16.74 -1.73 3.83
C ILE A 197 15.65 -2.25 2.90
N ILE A 198 15.88 -2.19 1.59
CA ILE A 198 14.98 -2.75 0.58
C ILE A 198 15.60 -4.09 0.16
N ALA A 199 14.87 -5.19 0.35
CA ALA A 199 15.36 -6.51 -0.02
C ALA A 199 15.45 -6.63 -1.55
N GLU A 200 16.31 -7.50 -2.07
CA GLU A 200 16.15 -7.98 -3.44
C GLU A 200 14.84 -8.75 -3.53
N MET A 201 14.03 -8.44 -4.55
CA MET A 201 12.74 -9.09 -4.75
C MET A 201 12.72 -9.86 -6.07
N ASP A 202 12.40 -11.14 -6.00
CA ASP A 202 11.99 -11.93 -7.16
C ASP A 202 10.53 -11.56 -7.49
N VAL A 203 10.40 -10.57 -8.37
CA VAL A 203 9.11 -10.03 -8.81
C VAL A 203 8.31 -11.11 -9.57
N ASP A 204 8.98 -11.98 -10.31
CA ASP A 204 8.39 -13.08 -11.06
C ASP A 204 7.77 -14.12 -10.12
N ALA A 205 8.53 -14.59 -9.13
CA ALA A 205 8.03 -15.55 -8.14
C ALA A 205 6.81 -15.00 -7.39
N CYS A 206 6.86 -13.73 -6.97
CA CYS A 206 5.72 -13.07 -6.35
C CYS A 206 4.51 -12.97 -7.29
N THR A 207 4.73 -12.57 -8.54
CA THR A 207 3.65 -12.38 -9.54
C THR A 207 3.00 -13.71 -9.93
N ARG A 208 3.78 -14.76 -10.15
CA ARG A 208 3.28 -16.10 -10.46
C ARG A 208 2.43 -16.66 -9.30
N TYR A 209 2.84 -16.41 -8.06
CA TYR A 209 2.01 -16.78 -6.90
C TYR A 209 0.68 -16.02 -6.89
N HIS A 210 0.67 -14.73 -7.24
CA HIS A 210 -0.59 -13.97 -7.40
C HIS A 210 -1.46 -14.52 -8.54
N GLN A 211 -0.88 -15.00 -9.65
CA GLN A 211 -1.65 -15.63 -10.73
C GLN A 211 -2.37 -16.90 -10.25
N VAL A 212 -1.70 -17.73 -9.44
CA VAL A 212 -2.32 -18.90 -8.81
C VAL A 212 -3.51 -18.49 -7.94
N LEU A 213 -3.31 -17.53 -7.01
CA LEU A 213 -4.40 -17.05 -6.15
C LEU A 213 -5.56 -16.42 -6.91
N ARG A 214 -5.27 -15.78 -8.06
CA ARG A 214 -6.30 -15.21 -8.93
C ARG A 214 -7.16 -16.30 -9.57
N GLY A 215 -6.55 -17.41 -10.00
CA GLY A 215 -7.27 -18.60 -10.46
C GLY A 215 -8.12 -19.26 -9.37
N GLU A 216 -7.72 -19.08 -8.11
CA GLU A 216 -8.44 -19.59 -6.93
C GLU A 216 -9.51 -18.59 -6.40
N ASN A 217 -9.67 -17.40 -6.99
CA ASN A 217 -10.58 -16.32 -6.54
C ASN A 217 -10.32 -15.85 -5.10
N ARG A 218 -9.04 -15.69 -4.73
CA ARG A 218 -8.62 -15.19 -3.40
C ARG A 218 -7.33 -14.38 -3.46
N TRP A 219 -7.19 -13.60 -4.52
CA TRP A 219 -6.06 -12.69 -4.72
C TRP A 219 -6.34 -11.33 -4.06
N PRO A 220 -5.35 -10.50 -3.71
CA PRO A 220 -3.92 -10.77 -3.77
C PRO A 220 -3.41 -11.60 -2.58
N CYS A 221 -2.08 -11.81 -2.50
CA CYS A 221 -1.46 -12.57 -1.41
C CYS A 221 -1.40 -11.78 -0.09
N GLY A 222 -0.71 -10.63 -0.05
CA GLY A 222 -0.67 -9.77 1.15
C GLY A 222 -0.03 -10.35 2.42
N ILE A 223 0.57 -11.55 2.40
CA ILE A 223 1.17 -12.16 3.61
C ILE A 223 2.24 -11.27 4.23
N CYS A 224 3.10 -10.63 3.43
CA CYS A 224 4.11 -9.69 3.95
C CYS A 224 3.49 -8.49 4.68
N CYS A 225 2.27 -8.08 4.32
CA CYS A 225 1.52 -7.03 5.00
C CYS A 225 0.83 -7.55 6.28
N LYS A 226 0.27 -8.77 6.23
CA LYS A 226 -0.35 -9.47 7.37
C LYS A 226 0.63 -9.60 8.54
N VAL A 227 1.86 -10.06 8.26
CA VAL A 227 2.78 -10.52 9.32
C VAL A 227 3.63 -9.39 9.91
N CYS A 228 3.65 -8.21 9.29
CA CYS A 228 4.51 -7.10 9.72
C CYS A 228 4.07 -6.55 11.09
N PRO A 229 4.90 -6.60 12.14
CA PRO A 229 4.52 -6.23 13.51
C PRO A 229 4.36 -4.73 13.74
N VAL A 230 4.71 -3.88 12.76
CA VAL A 230 4.61 -2.42 12.88
C VAL A 230 3.18 -1.98 12.61
N GLY A 231 2.72 -0.94 13.32
CA GLY A 231 1.46 -0.24 13.13
C GLY A 231 0.68 -0.13 14.44
N GLU A 232 0.29 1.09 14.81
CA GLU A 232 -0.53 1.37 15.99
C GLU A 232 -1.92 0.72 15.92
N ASP A 233 -2.46 0.50 14.71
CA ASP A 233 -3.70 -0.24 14.47
C ASP A 233 -3.70 -1.66 15.06
N ARG A 234 -2.54 -2.28 15.26
CA ARG A 234 -2.45 -3.59 15.93
C ARG A 234 -2.97 -3.55 17.37
N LYS A 235 -2.80 -2.42 18.07
CA LYS A 235 -3.29 -2.25 19.44
C LYS A 235 -4.81 -2.23 19.47
N LEU A 236 -5.44 -1.62 18.46
CA LEU A 236 -6.90 -1.55 18.34
C LEU A 236 -7.54 -2.94 18.21
N TYR A 237 -6.87 -3.85 17.50
CA TYR A 237 -7.38 -5.22 17.26
C TYR A 237 -6.75 -6.27 18.20
N GLU A 238 -5.99 -5.84 19.22
CA GLU A 238 -5.28 -6.73 20.14
C GLU A 238 -4.36 -7.75 19.44
N SER A 239 -3.92 -7.46 18.20
CA SER A 239 -3.07 -8.34 17.37
C SER A 239 -1.62 -7.85 17.36
N VAL A 240 -1.03 -7.79 18.54
CA VAL A 240 0.36 -7.30 18.75
C VAL A 240 1.40 -8.43 18.74
N ASN A 241 1.00 -9.67 19.03
CA ASN A 241 1.90 -10.80 19.09
C ASN A 241 2.13 -11.43 17.70
N SER A 242 3.19 -11.00 17.02
CA SER A 242 3.55 -11.53 15.69
C SER A 242 4.03 -12.99 15.69
N ALA A 243 4.37 -13.58 16.85
CA ALA A 243 4.83 -14.96 16.92
C ALA A 243 3.76 -15.97 16.49
N ARG A 244 2.47 -15.61 16.57
CA ARG A 244 1.36 -16.46 16.11
C ARG A 244 1.47 -16.78 14.62
N TYR A 245 1.88 -15.82 13.80
CA TYR A 245 2.02 -16.04 12.35
C TYR A 245 3.12 -17.05 12.00
N LEU A 246 4.15 -17.18 12.85
CA LEU A 246 5.22 -18.16 12.64
C LEU A 246 4.79 -19.59 12.96
N LYS A 247 3.81 -19.76 13.86
CA LYS A 247 3.31 -21.07 14.32
C LYS A 247 2.07 -21.53 13.55
N GLU A 248 1.38 -20.62 12.87
CA GLU A 248 0.12 -20.85 12.16
C GLU A 248 0.13 -22.14 11.32
N ARG A 249 1.14 -22.32 10.47
CA ARG A 249 1.25 -23.49 9.60
C ARG A 249 1.36 -24.79 10.40
N GLU A 250 2.29 -24.85 11.34
CA GLU A 250 2.51 -26.03 12.18
C GLU A 250 1.25 -26.41 12.97
N VAL A 251 0.59 -25.41 13.56
CA VAL A 251 -0.65 -25.61 14.33
C VAL A 251 -1.77 -26.13 13.44
N LEU A 252 -1.97 -25.54 12.26
CA LEU A 252 -3.05 -25.93 11.35
C LEU A 252 -2.80 -27.26 10.64
N GLU A 253 -1.55 -27.67 10.46
CA GLU A 253 -1.18 -29.01 9.99
C GLU A 253 -1.56 -30.09 11.02
N GLN A 254 -1.47 -29.78 12.32
CA GLN A 254 -1.84 -30.71 13.40
C GLN A 254 -3.35 -30.68 13.71
N ASN A 255 -3.95 -29.49 13.72
CA ASN A 255 -5.36 -29.27 14.01
C ASN A 255 -5.94 -28.18 13.10
N PRO A 256 -6.57 -28.56 11.97
CA PRO A 256 -7.18 -27.60 11.04
C PRO A 256 -8.30 -26.74 11.65
N ASP A 257 -8.84 -27.12 12.80
CA ASP A 257 -9.91 -26.42 13.51
C ASP A 257 -9.43 -25.79 14.82
N ASP A 258 -8.11 -25.53 14.94
CA ASP A 258 -7.52 -24.89 16.11
C ASP A 258 -8.25 -23.57 16.47
N PRO A 259 -8.68 -23.39 17.74
CA PRO A 259 -9.45 -22.22 18.15
C PRO A 259 -8.79 -20.88 17.86
N GLU A 260 -7.45 -20.79 17.87
CA GLU A 260 -6.70 -19.56 17.60
C GLU A 260 -6.87 -19.08 16.15
N TYR A 261 -6.92 -20.02 15.21
CA TYR A 261 -6.94 -19.75 13.76
C TYR A 261 -8.29 -20.05 13.11
N ARG A 262 -9.25 -20.60 13.86
CA ARG A 262 -10.58 -21.01 13.39
C ARG A 262 -11.29 -19.95 12.55
N SER A 263 -11.24 -18.68 12.96
CA SER A 263 -11.88 -17.58 12.22
C SER A 263 -11.20 -17.28 10.89
N TRP A 264 -9.86 -17.41 10.81
CA TRP A 264 -9.11 -17.23 9.58
C TRP A 264 -9.37 -18.40 8.62
N VAL A 265 -9.31 -19.64 9.13
CA VAL A 265 -9.60 -20.85 8.35
C VAL A 265 -11.02 -20.82 7.80
N HIS A 266 -12.00 -20.41 8.61
CA HIS A 266 -13.38 -20.26 8.15
C HIS A 266 -13.46 -19.31 6.95
N GLN A 267 -12.81 -18.14 7.02
CA GLN A 267 -12.79 -17.19 5.90
C GLN A 267 -12.04 -17.72 4.66
N ARG A 268 -11.00 -18.55 4.84
CA ARG A 268 -10.23 -19.15 3.73
C ARG A 268 -11.01 -20.25 3.00
N ARG A 269 -11.82 -21.03 3.73
CA ARG A 269 -12.59 -22.18 3.20
C ARG A 269 -13.83 -21.77 2.37
N HIS A 270 -14.27 -20.51 2.43
CA HIS A 270 -15.54 -20.11 1.85
C HIS A 270 -15.37 -19.03 0.76
N GLY A 271 -16.21 -19.12 -0.28
CA GLY A 271 -16.33 -18.11 -1.34
C GLY A 271 -15.15 -18.03 -2.32
N SER A 272 -14.19 -18.96 -2.24
CA SER A 272 -13.08 -19.10 -3.17
C SER A 272 -12.85 -20.59 -3.49
N SER A 273 -12.16 -20.91 -4.58
CA SER A 273 -12.06 -22.28 -5.11
C SER A 273 -10.77 -23.02 -4.71
N GLY A 274 -10.04 -22.53 -3.71
CA GLY A 274 -8.80 -23.14 -3.26
C GLY A 274 -8.88 -23.72 -1.85
N ASP A 275 -8.18 -24.84 -1.62
CA ASP A 275 -8.32 -25.63 -0.38
C ASP A 275 -7.31 -25.27 0.73
N ARG A 276 -6.35 -24.38 0.41
CA ARG A 276 -5.30 -23.95 1.36
C ARG A 276 -5.92 -23.25 2.56
N ILE A 277 -5.47 -23.64 3.75
CA ILE A 277 -5.88 -23.03 5.01
C ILE A 277 -4.74 -22.30 5.72
N TYR A 278 -3.54 -22.23 5.13
CA TYR A 278 -2.37 -21.44 5.57
C TYR A 278 -1.49 -21.04 4.38
#